data_AF-A0A4X1WAU2-F1
#
_entry.id   AF-A0A4X1WAU2-F1
#
_cell.length_a   1.000
_cell.length_b   1.000
_cell.length_c   1.000
_cell.angle_alpha   90.00
_cell.angle_beta   90.00
_cell.angle_gamma   90.00
#
_symmetry.space_group_name_H-M   'P 1'
#
loop_
_entity.id
_entity.type
_entity.pdbx_description
1 polymer ?
#
loop_
_entity_poly.entity_id
_entity_poly.type
_entity_poly.pdbx_seq_one_letter_code
_entity_poly.pdbx_strand_id
1 'polypeptide(L)'
;MYAFVRFLEDNVCYALPVSCVRDFSPRSRLDFDNQKVYAVYRGPEELGAGPESPPRAPRDWGALLLHKAQILALAEDKSDLENSVMQKKIKIPKLSLNHVEEDGEVKDYGEEDIQLRHIKRPEGRKPSEVAHKSIEAVVARLEKQNGLSLGRSTCPEEVFVEASPGPEDMDSLEEAAVPRALYEELLRNYQQQQEEMRHLQQELERTRRQLVQQAKKLKEYGALVSEMKELRDLNRRLQDVLLLRLGSDNLREGAEKKVVFITGRVHPGETPSSFVCQGIIDFLISQHPIARVLREHLVFKIAPMLNPDGVYLGNYRCSLMGFDLNRHWLDPSPWAHPTLHGVKQLIIQMYNDPKTSLEFYIDIHAHSTMTNGFMYGNIFEDEERFQRQAVFPKLLCQNAEDFSYSSTSFNRDAVKAGTGRRFLGGLLDHTSYCYTLEVSFYSYILGGTTDAVPYTEEAYMKLGRNVARTFLDYYRLNPMVEKVAIPMPRLRPDAEPEASGEMRPAGDTANLAYRRCSAADLIYTTV
;
A
#
# COMPACT_ATOMS: atom_id res chain seq x y z
N MET A 1 8.46 -24.74 28.43
CA MET A 1 7.54 -23.60 28.57
C MET A 1 8.10 -22.39 27.85
N TYR A 2 7.29 -21.83 26.97
CA TYR A 2 7.56 -20.67 26.13
C TYR A 2 6.62 -19.53 26.48
N ALA A 3 7.08 -18.30 26.27
CA ALA A 3 6.34 -17.07 26.46
C ALA A 3 6.16 -16.36 25.11
N PHE A 4 4.91 -15.99 24.79
CA PHE A 4 4.65 -14.99 23.74
C PHE A 4 4.85 -13.62 24.36
N VAL A 5 5.85 -12.87 23.89
CA VAL A 5 6.18 -11.55 24.42
C VAL A 5 6.00 -10.50 23.34
N ARG A 6 5.57 -9.30 23.72
CA ARG A 6 5.58 -8.10 22.89
C ARG A 6 6.57 -7.10 23.45
N PHE A 7 7.59 -6.75 22.67
CA PHE A 7 8.52 -5.69 23.04
C PHE A 7 7.84 -4.32 22.92
N LEU A 8 8.05 -3.46 23.91
CA LEU A 8 7.40 -2.14 23.97
C LEU A 8 8.05 -1.12 23.01
N GLU A 9 9.33 -1.32 22.69
CA GLU A 9 10.13 -0.40 21.88
C GLU A 9 9.72 -0.42 20.40
N ASP A 10 9.48 -1.60 19.83
CA ASP A 10 9.19 -1.80 18.41
C ASP A 10 7.82 -2.45 18.14
N ASN A 11 7.06 -2.77 19.19
CA ASN A 11 5.78 -3.48 19.11
C ASN A 11 5.85 -4.88 18.46
N VAL A 12 7.04 -5.46 18.32
CA VAL A 12 7.22 -6.78 17.70
C VAL A 12 6.95 -7.87 18.73
N CYS A 13 6.28 -8.95 18.29
CA CYS A 13 5.95 -10.09 19.14
C CYS A 13 6.80 -11.32 18.80
N TYR A 14 7.31 -12.03 19.81
CA TYR A 14 8.12 -13.23 19.66
C TYR A 14 7.68 -14.33 20.61
N ALA A 15 7.89 -15.59 20.21
CA ALA A 15 7.74 -16.76 21.08
C ALA A 15 9.13 -17.20 21.58
N LEU A 16 9.42 -16.95 22.85
CA LEU A 16 10.75 -17.15 23.45
C LEU A 16 10.70 -18.16 24.59
N PRO A 17 11.79 -18.91 24.86
CA PRO A 17 11.89 -19.68 26.09
C PRO A 17 11.73 -18.77 27.32
N VAL A 18 10.98 -19.24 28.32
CA VAL A 18 10.79 -18.51 29.58
C VAL A 18 12.12 -18.16 30.28
N SER A 19 13.17 -18.95 30.06
CA SER A 19 14.52 -18.67 30.56
C SER A 19 15.13 -17.35 30.07
N CYS A 20 14.60 -16.76 29.00
CA CYS A 20 15.02 -15.44 28.50
C CYS A 20 14.31 -14.29 29.24
N VAL A 21 13.33 -14.57 30.11
CA VAL A 21 12.66 -13.56 30.92
C VAL A 21 13.33 -13.47 32.28
N ARG A 22 13.91 -12.31 32.60
CA ARG A 22 14.58 -12.09 33.88
C ARG A 22 13.57 -12.06 35.02
N ASP A 23 13.90 -12.73 36.12
CA ASP A 23 13.08 -12.81 37.34
C ASP A 23 11.63 -13.28 37.08
N PHE A 24 11.47 -14.20 36.12
CA PHE A 24 10.17 -14.74 35.72
C PHE A 24 9.43 -15.41 36.88
N SER A 25 8.34 -14.78 37.35
CA SER A 25 7.44 -15.31 38.37
C SER A 25 5.99 -14.84 38.12
N PRO A 26 5.30 -15.34 37.08
CA PRO A 26 3.86 -15.12 36.95
C PRO A 26 3.15 -15.97 38.00
N ARG A 27 2.54 -15.34 38.99
CA ARG A 27 1.89 -16.02 40.12
C ARG A 27 0.38 -16.20 39.90
N SER A 28 -0.20 -15.54 38.89
CA SER A 28 -1.61 -15.77 38.50
C SER A 28 -1.95 -15.26 37.10
N ARG A 29 -3.17 -15.58 36.65
CA ARG A 29 -3.75 -15.08 35.38
C ARG A 29 -3.90 -13.54 35.35
N LEU A 30 -3.94 -12.87 36.53
CA LEU A 30 -3.99 -11.41 36.63
C LEU A 30 -2.72 -10.70 36.14
N ASP A 31 -1.55 -11.36 36.15
CA ASP A 31 -0.30 -10.74 35.69
C ASP A 31 -0.36 -10.38 34.19
N PHE A 32 -1.17 -11.11 33.42
CA PHE A 32 -1.39 -10.90 31.98
C PHE A 32 -2.46 -9.83 31.72
N ASP A 33 -3.54 -9.83 32.50
CA ASP A 33 -4.63 -8.85 32.38
C ASP A 33 -4.15 -7.42 32.75
N ASN A 34 -3.18 -7.31 33.67
CA ASN A 34 -2.57 -6.05 34.08
C ASN A 34 -1.41 -5.59 33.17
N GLN A 35 -1.16 -6.28 32.05
CA GLN A 35 -0.10 -5.94 31.07
C GLN A 35 1.28 -5.69 31.71
N LYS A 36 1.66 -6.51 32.69
CA LYS A 36 2.90 -6.34 33.45
C LYS A 36 4.11 -6.37 32.51
N VAL A 37 5.03 -5.43 32.74
CA VAL A 37 6.25 -5.28 31.94
C VAL A 37 7.38 -6.08 32.60
N TYR A 38 8.04 -6.90 31.79
CA TYR A 38 9.17 -7.74 32.17
C TYR A 38 10.42 -7.29 31.42
N ALA A 39 11.57 -7.56 32.02
CA ALA A 39 12.86 -7.46 31.34
C ALA A 39 13.14 -8.78 30.62
N VAL A 40 13.28 -8.72 29.30
CA VAL A 40 13.46 -9.90 28.45
C VAL A 40 14.75 -9.76 27.65
N TYR A 41 15.56 -10.81 27.67
CA TYR A 41 16.77 -10.91 26.86
C TYR A 41 16.38 -11.15 25.40
N ARG A 42 16.84 -10.28 24.50
CA ARG A 42 16.68 -10.42 23.06
C ARG A 42 18.04 -10.65 22.42
N GLY A 43 18.21 -11.74 21.68
CA GLY A 43 19.50 -12.10 21.11
C GLY A 43 19.78 -11.53 19.72
N PRO A 44 21.06 -11.42 19.32
CA PRO A 44 21.45 -10.98 17.98
C PRO A 44 20.89 -11.87 16.85
N GLU A 45 20.62 -13.14 17.11
CA GLU A 45 20.01 -14.07 16.14
C GLU A 45 18.55 -13.70 15.80
N GLU A 46 17.83 -13.09 16.74
CA GLU A 46 16.43 -12.64 16.54
C GLU A 46 16.33 -11.28 15.84
N LEU A 47 17.47 -10.65 15.58
CA LEU A 47 17.67 -9.53 14.67
C LEU A 47 17.98 -9.98 13.23
N GLY A 48 17.96 -11.29 12.93
CA GLY A 48 17.94 -11.82 11.56
C GLY A 48 19.24 -12.47 11.04
N ALA A 49 19.85 -13.39 11.80
CA ALA A 49 20.91 -14.27 11.29
C ALA A 49 20.50 -15.76 11.36
N GLY A 50 20.88 -16.56 10.35
CA GLY A 50 20.40 -17.93 10.08
C GLY A 50 20.66 -19.00 11.16
N PRO A 51 20.18 -20.24 10.97
CA PRO A 51 19.82 -21.13 12.08
C PRO A 51 20.93 -22.11 12.46
N GLU A 52 21.33 -22.15 13.74
CA GLU A 52 21.76 -23.39 14.43
C GLU A 52 21.46 -23.34 15.93
N SER A 53 20.61 -24.27 16.40
CA SER A 53 20.43 -24.73 17.79
C SER A 53 19.85 -23.75 18.84
N PRO A 54 19.08 -24.24 19.84
CA PRO A 54 18.42 -23.37 20.83
C PRO A 54 19.45 -22.80 21.83
N PRO A 55 19.49 -21.47 22.08
CA PRO A 55 20.43 -20.93 23.05
C PRO A 55 19.96 -21.27 24.47
N ARG A 56 20.77 -22.05 25.21
CA ARG A 56 20.72 -22.09 26.68
C ARG A 56 21.12 -20.71 27.18
N ALA A 57 20.30 -20.08 28.03
CA ALA A 57 20.60 -18.79 28.66
C ALA A 57 21.96 -18.82 29.41
N PRO A 58 22.99 -18.10 28.94
CA PRO A 58 24.25 -17.93 29.67
C PRO A 58 24.09 -16.80 30.68
N ARG A 59 24.64 -16.99 31.88
CA ARG A 59 24.55 -16.07 33.03
C ARG A 59 25.24 -14.71 32.82
N ASP A 60 25.88 -14.48 31.68
CA ASP A 60 26.76 -13.32 31.42
C ASP A 60 26.27 -12.40 30.29
N TRP A 61 24.98 -12.43 29.96
CA TRP A 61 24.41 -11.48 28.98
C TRP A 61 24.26 -10.13 29.67
N GLY A 62 25.17 -9.20 29.33
CA GLY A 62 25.23 -7.86 29.91
C GLY A 62 23.95 -7.04 29.73
N ALA A 63 23.83 -5.96 30.48
CA ALA A 63 22.64 -5.10 30.56
C ALA A 63 22.16 -4.50 29.22
N LEU A 64 23.00 -4.54 28.16
CA LEU A 64 22.71 -4.01 26.82
C LEU A 64 21.72 -4.84 26.00
N LEU A 65 21.39 -6.06 26.41
CA LEU A 65 20.46 -6.96 25.69
C LEU A 65 19.13 -7.17 26.42
N LEU A 66 18.87 -6.38 27.47
CA LEU A 66 17.61 -6.36 28.21
C LEU A 66 16.65 -5.36 27.58
N HIS A 67 15.49 -5.84 27.14
CA HIS A 67 14.43 -4.99 26.60
C HIS A 67 13.16 -5.12 27.43
N LYS A 68 12.35 -4.06 27.45
CA LYS A 68 11.04 -4.08 28.12
C LYS A 68 10.00 -4.76 27.23
N ALA A 69 9.38 -5.82 27.74
CA ALA A 69 8.35 -6.55 27.02
C ALA A 69 7.17 -6.94 27.92
N GLN A 70 6.00 -7.10 27.32
CA GLN A 70 4.81 -7.64 27.98
C GLN A 70 4.61 -9.08 27.56
N ILE A 71 4.31 -9.97 28.52
CA ILE A 71 3.98 -11.36 28.20
C ILE A 71 2.49 -11.43 27.88
N LEU A 72 2.16 -11.95 26.71
CA LEU A 72 0.80 -12.05 26.18
C LEU A 72 0.19 -13.45 26.40
N ALA A 73 1.02 -14.50 26.40
CA ALA A 73 0.58 -15.88 26.62
C ALA A 73 1.76 -16.78 27.05
N LEU A 74 1.44 -17.92 27.67
CA LEU A 74 2.39 -19.00 27.99
C LEU A 74 1.87 -20.32 27.40
N ALA A 75 2.78 -21.17 26.93
CA ALA A 75 2.47 -22.55 26.58
C ALA A 75 3.65 -23.48 26.92
N GLU A 76 3.39 -24.78 27.01
CA GLU A 76 4.45 -25.76 27.27
C GLU A 76 5.43 -25.83 26.08
N ASP A 77 4.88 -25.81 24.86
CA ASP A 77 5.59 -25.93 23.59
C ASP A 77 5.42 -24.71 22.67
N LYS A 78 6.44 -24.44 21.83
CA LYS A 78 6.44 -23.32 20.88
C LYS A 78 5.32 -23.43 19.83
N SER A 79 5.08 -24.64 19.34
CA SER A 79 4.07 -24.92 18.31
C SER A 79 2.65 -24.56 18.77
N ASP A 80 2.35 -24.70 20.06
CA ASP A 80 1.03 -24.36 20.61
C ASP A 80 0.77 -22.86 20.61
N LEU A 81 1.81 -22.06 20.84
CA LEU A 81 1.76 -20.60 20.72
C LEU A 81 1.56 -20.18 19.28
N GLU A 82 2.33 -20.74 18.35
CA GLU A 82 2.21 -20.45 16.91
C GLU A 82 0.81 -20.80 16.40
N ASN A 83 0.27 -21.96 16.75
CA ASN A 83 -1.09 -22.37 16.42
C ASN A 83 -2.15 -21.44 17.03
N SER A 84 -1.96 -20.99 18.27
CA SER A 84 -2.89 -20.08 18.95
C SER A 84 -2.89 -18.67 18.34
N VAL A 85 -1.74 -18.19 17.85
CA VAL A 85 -1.61 -16.94 17.09
C VAL A 85 -2.28 -17.07 15.72
N MET A 86 -2.00 -18.15 14.98
CA MET A 86 -2.56 -18.39 13.64
C MET A 86 -4.08 -18.54 13.65
N GLN A 87 -4.63 -19.14 14.72
CA GLN A 87 -6.08 -19.26 14.92
C GLN A 87 -6.72 -18.04 15.58
N LYS A 88 -5.98 -16.93 15.77
CA LYS A 88 -6.43 -15.67 16.42
C LYS A 88 -7.03 -15.88 17.83
N LYS A 89 -6.59 -16.92 18.55
CA LYS A 89 -7.04 -17.22 19.92
C LYS A 89 -6.36 -16.31 20.95
N ILE A 90 -5.24 -15.67 20.58
CA ILE A 90 -4.54 -14.67 21.40
C ILE A 90 -4.91 -13.28 20.90
N LYS A 91 -5.55 -12.48 21.76
CA LYS A 91 -5.84 -11.06 21.48
C LYS A 91 -4.62 -10.22 21.85
N ILE A 92 -4.03 -9.53 20.88
CA ILE A 92 -2.95 -8.56 21.12
C ILE A 92 -3.61 -7.21 21.46
N PRO A 93 -3.48 -6.69 22.70
CA PRO A 93 -4.09 -5.42 23.09
C PRO A 93 -3.47 -4.26 22.31
N LYS A 94 -4.26 -3.28 21.85
CA LYS A 94 -3.73 -2.04 21.26
C LYS A 94 -3.09 -1.18 22.36
N LEU A 95 -1.87 -0.67 22.14
CA LEU A 95 -1.23 0.30 23.04
C LEU A 95 -1.88 1.67 22.89
N SER A 96 -2.28 2.27 24.00
CA SER A 96 -2.61 3.71 24.07
C SER A 96 -1.31 4.49 24.29
N LEU A 97 -0.95 5.34 23.33
CA LEU A 97 0.17 6.29 23.41
C LEU A 97 -0.18 7.44 24.38
N ASN A 98 -0.19 7.19 25.68
CA ASN A 98 -0.42 8.24 26.70
C ASN A 98 0.70 8.33 27.76
N HIS A 99 1.87 7.77 27.51
CA HIS A 99 3.02 7.96 28.41
C HIS A 99 4.30 8.24 27.63
N VAL A 100 4.42 9.49 27.19
CA VAL A 100 5.70 10.20 27.12
C VAL A 100 5.40 11.62 27.62
N GLU A 101 5.80 11.92 28.86
CA GLU A 101 5.84 13.28 29.36
C GLU A 101 7.03 14.03 28.73
N GLU A 102 6.69 15.22 28.23
CA GLU A 102 7.43 16.48 28.09
C GLU A 102 8.96 16.50 27.93
N ASP A 103 9.41 17.10 26.83
CA ASP A 103 10.14 18.39 26.88
C ASP A 103 10.17 19.09 25.50
N GLY A 104 9.71 20.35 25.45
CA GLY A 104 10.36 21.41 24.68
C GLY A 104 9.93 21.75 23.24
N GLU A 105 9.17 22.85 23.14
CA GLU A 105 9.14 23.87 22.07
C GLU A 105 8.45 23.59 20.71
N VAL A 106 7.24 24.14 20.62
CA VAL A 106 6.47 24.43 19.41
C VAL A 106 7.02 25.69 18.72
N LYS A 107 7.27 25.64 17.41
CA LYS A 107 7.27 26.81 16.53
C LYS A 107 6.19 26.67 15.46
N ASP A 108 5.20 27.53 15.63
CA ASP A 108 4.09 27.89 14.76
C ASP A 108 4.58 28.50 13.42
N TYR A 109 3.98 28.07 12.30
CA TYR A 109 3.85 28.85 11.07
C TYR A 109 2.61 28.39 10.27
N GLY A 110 1.48 29.07 10.52
CA GLY A 110 0.56 29.68 9.55
C GLY A 110 0.08 28.89 8.31
N GLU A 111 -1.19 28.47 8.33
CA GLU A 111 -1.99 28.19 7.14
C GLU A 111 -2.91 29.41 6.84
N GLU A 112 -2.83 29.95 5.62
CA GLU A 112 -3.82 30.89 5.08
C GLU A 112 -4.79 30.15 4.14
N ASP A 113 -6.08 30.20 4.49
CA ASP A 113 -7.22 29.69 3.73
C ASP A 113 -7.42 30.43 2.38
N ILE A 114 -7.44 29.70 1.27
CA ILE A 114 -7.92 30.20 -0.03
C ILE A 114 -9.25 29.52 -0.38
N GLN A 115 -10.36 30.25 -0.22
CA GLN A 115 -11.70 29.84 -0.65
C GLN A 115 -11.88 30.03 -2.18
N LEU A 116 -12.11 28.94 -2.92
CA LEU A 116 -12.49 29.00 -4.33
C LEU A 116 -14.00 28.77 -4.52
N ARG A 117 -14.64 29.79 -5.12
CA ARG A 117 -16.08 29.91 -5.38
C ARG A 117 -16.58 28.89 -6.41
N HIS A 118 -17.66 28.19 -6.08
CA HIS A 118 -18.39 27.27 -6.96
C HIS A 118 -19.30 28.03 -7.95
N ILE A 119 -19.20 27.71 -9.24
CA ILE A 119 -20.17 28.09 -10.28
C ILE A 119 -21.12 26.90 -10.52
N LYS A 120 -22.42 27.09 -10.28
CA LYS A 120 -23.47 26.11 -10.59
C LYS A 120 -23.96 26.27 -12.04
N ARG A 121 -24.14 25.15 -12.75
CA ARG A 121 -25.06 25.01 -13.89
C ARG A 121 -26.00 23.81 -13.65
N PRO A 122 -27.22 23.82 -14.22
CA PRO A 122 -28.33 23.00 -13.74
C PRO A 122 -28.41 21.65 -14.47
N GLU A 123 -28.62 20.57 -13.72
CA GLU A 123 -28.96 19.25 -14.25
C GLU A 123 -30.48 19.07 -14.35
N GLY A 124 -30.91 18.55 -15.51
CA GLY A 124 -32.27 18.09 -15.76
C GLY A 124 -32.37 16.56 -15.77
N ARG A 125 -33.51 16.09 -15.24
CA ARG A 125 -34.16 14.76 -15.37
C ARG A 125 -33.54 13.56 -14.64
N LYS A 126 -34.20 13.21 -13.52
CA LYS A 126 -34.17 11.94 -12.80
C LYS A 126 -34.75 10.77 -13.63
N PRO A 127 -34.27 9.52 -13.41
CA PRO A 127 -35.08 8.33 -13.50
C PRO A 127 -35.45 7.76 -12.12
N SER A 128 -36.59 7.07 -12.11
CA SER A 128 -37.42 6.57 -11.00
C SER A 128 -36.74 5.91 -9.79
N GLU A 129 -37.11 6.39 -8.60
CA GLU A 129 -36.93 5.71 -7.31
C GLU A 129 -37.92 4.54 -7.18
N VAL A 130 -37.40 3.31 -7.16
CA VAL A 130 -38.09 2.18 -6.54
C VAL A 130 -37.61 2.09 -5.09
N ALA A 131 -38.51 2.44 -4.20
CA ALA A 131 -38.51 2.37 -2.73
C ALA A 131 -37.40 1.53 -2.05
N HIS A 132 -36.22 2.12 -1.87
CA HIS A 132 -35.38 1.80 -0.72
C HIS A 132 -35.75 2.78 0.41
N LYS A 133 -36.56 2.32 1.36
CA LYS A 133 -36.70 3.00 2.65
C LYS A 133 -35.29 3.21 3.19
N SER A 134 -34.85 4.46 3.33
CA SER A 134 -33.48 4.76 3.74
C SER A 134 -33.19 4.01 5.05
N ILE A 135 -32.03 3.38 5.13
CA ILE A 135 -31.58 2.68 6.35
C ILE A 135 -31.68 3.65 7.55
N GLU A 136 -31.51 4.95 7.32
CA GLU A 136 -31.75 6.01 8.29
C GLU A 136 -33.18 6.06 8.82
N ALA A 137 -34.20 5.92 7.96
CA ALA A 137 -35.60 5.86 8.39
C ALA A 137 -35.90 4.60 9.22
N VAL A 138 -35.24 3.48 8.90
CA VAL A 138 -35.36 2.23 9.67
C VAL A 138 -34.68 2.36 11.04
N VAL A 139 -33.46 2.90 11.08
CA VAL A 139 -32.71 3.17 12.32
C VAL A 139 -33.48 4.15 13.20
N ALA A 140 -33.97 5.27 12.65
CA ALA A 140 -34.75 6.26 13.40
C ALA A 140 -36.05 5.67 13.98
N ARG A 141 -36.73 4.78 13.24
CA ARG A 141 -37.93 4.10 13.73
C ARG A 141 -37.60 3.13 14.87
N LEU A 142 -36.51 2.38 14.74
CA LEU A 142 -36.05 1.44 15.78
C LEU A 142 -35.52 2.18 17.01
N GLU A 143 -34.91 3.35 16.87
CA GLU A 143 -34.47 4.19 17.99
C GLU A 143 -35.63 4.89 18.68
N LYS A 144 -36.63 5.39 17.94
CA LYS A 144 -37.85 6.00 18.51
C LYS A 144 -38.65 5.03 19.38
N GLN A 145 -38.74 3.77 18.97
CA GLN A 145 -39.40 2.75 19.79
C GLN A 145 -38.58 2.38 21.05
N ASN A 146 -37.30 2.80 21.17
CA ASN A 146 -36.39 2.46 22.29
C ASN A 146 -36.49 3.51 23.42
N GLY A 147 -37.04 4.69 23.11
CA GLY A 147 -37.30 5.77 24.07
C GLY A 147 -38.68 5.72 24.74
N LEU A 148 -39.53 4.74 24.42
CA LEU A 148 -40.83 4.54 25.07
C LEU A 148 -40.70 3.48 26.18
N SER A 149 -40.15 3.88 27.33
CA SER A 149 -40.35 3.16 28.58
C SER A 149 -41.71 3.56 29.18
N LEU A 150 -42.61 2.59 29.31
CA LEU A 150 -43.78 2.52 30.20
C LEU A 150 -44.39 3.85 30.68
N GLY A 151 -45.12 4.52 29.78
CA GLY A 151 -46.15 5.47 30.16
C GLY A 151 -47.40 4.72 30.65
N ARG A 152 -47.61 4.78 31.98
CA ARG A 152 -48.84 4.51 32.74
C ARG A 152 -50.09 4.28 31.87
N SER A 153 -50.51 3.03 31.69
CA SER A 153 -51.83 2.70 31.14
C SER A 153 -52.87 2.95 32.24
N THR A 154 -53.63 4.01 32.09
CA THR A 154 -54.88 4.28 32.80
C THR A 154 -55.89 3.17 32.48
N CYS A 155 -56.47 2.57 33.51
CA CYS A 155 -57.63 1.69 33.40
C CYS A 155 -58.82 2.46 32.79
N PRO A 156 -59.61 1.87 31.88
CA PRO A 156 -60.92 2.39 31.56
C PRO A 156 -61.95 1.80 32.53
N GLU A 157 -62.34 2.57 33.55
CA GLU A 157 -63.72 2.54 34.03
C GLU A 157 -64.58 3.25 32.97
N GLU A 158 -65.60 2.58 32.45
CA GLU A 158 -67.00 3.05 32.51
C GLU A 158 -67.96 2.19 31.67
N VAL A 159 -69.20 2.23 32.13
CA VAL A 159 -70.47 1.90 31.45
C VAL A 159 -70.96 0.46 31.56
N PHE A 160 -71.69 0.17 32.64
CA PHE A 160 -72.98 -0.52 32.51
C PHE A 160 -74.03 0.18 33.36
N VAL A 161 -75.07 0.63 32.66
CA VAL A 161 -76.26 1.35 33.15
C VAL A 161 -77.20 0.35 33.81
N GLU A 162 -77.63 0.64 35.04
CA GLU A 162 -78.70 -0.09 35.73
C GLU A 162 -80.04 0.09 35.00
N ALA A 163 -80.68 -1.02 34.64
CA ALA A 163 -82.11 -1.10 34.44
C ALA A 163 -82.66 -2.16 35.41
N SER A 164 -83.43 -1.72 36.40
CA SER A 164 -84.15 -2.62 37.30
C SER A 164 -85.31 -3.31 36.58
N PRO A 165 -85.57 -4.58 36.91
CA PRO A 165 -86.94 -5.02 37.13
C PRO A 165 -87.06 -5.74 38.47
N GLY A 166 -88.20 -5.55 39.13
CA GLY A 166 -88.74 -6.55 40.05
C GLY A 166 -90.15 -6.93 39.58
N PRO A 167 -90.84 -7.85 40.27
CA PRO A 167 -90.40 -8.95 41.13
C PRO A 167 -90.69 -10.30 40.44
N GLU A 168 -90.54 -11.41 41.18
CA GLU A 168 -91.03 -12.77 40.88
C GLU A 168 -89.97 -13.78 40.39
N ASP A 169 -90.04 -14.95 41.05
CA ASP A 169 -89.41 -16.23 40.75
C ASP A 169 -87.89 -16.35 40.89
N MET A 170 -87.45 -16.23 42.15
CA MET A 170 -86.26 -16.92 42.66
C MET A 170 -86.58 -18.42 42.84
N ASP A 171 -86.67 -19.14 41.73
CA ASP A 171 -86.47 -20.59 41.77
C ASP A 171 -85.81 -21.04 40.47
N SER A 172 -84.68 -21.74 40.60
CA SER A 172 -83.83 -22.28 39.51
C SER A 172 -82.87 -21.34 38.77
N LEU A 173 -81.91 -20.76 39.51
CA LEU A 173 -80.55 -20.59 38.97
C LEU A 173 -79.61 -21.31 39.92
N GLU A 174 -79.22 -22.52 39.55
CA GLU A 174 -78.03 -23.16 40.13
C GLU A 174 -76.91 -22.12 40.13
N GLU A 175 -76.42 -21.76 41.30
CA GLU A 175 -75.16 -21.04 41.44
C GLU A 175 -74.12 -21.79 40.61
N ALA A 176 -73.71 -21.22 39.49
CA ALA A 176 -72.53 -21.66 38.76
C ALA A 176 -71.29 -21.29 39.61
N ALA A 177 -71.18 -21.90 40.78
CA ALA A 177 -70.03 -21.86 41.64
C ALA A 177 -68.95 -22.66 40.92
N VAL A 178 -68.08 -21.94 40.19
CA VAL A 178 -66.87 -22.53 39.61
C VAL A 178 -66.18 -23.31 40.73
N PRO A 179 -65.99 -24.64 40.60
CA PRO A 179 -65.36 -25.43 41.64
C PRO A 179 -64.02 -24.78 42.00
N ARG A 180 -63.74 -24.60 43.30
CA ARG A 180 -62.55 -23.89 43.78
C ARG A 180 -61.25 -24.39 43.14
N ALA A 181 -61.18 -25.69 42.85
CA ALA A 181 -60.08 -26.31 42.11
C ALA A 181 -59.91 -25.77 40.68
N LEU A 182 -61.01 -25.54 39.97
CA LEU A 182 -61.03 -25.01 38.60
C LEU A 182 -60.63 -23.52 38.57
N TYR A 183 -61.04 -22.75 39.58
CA TYR A 183 -60.62 -21.35 39.75
C TYR A 183 -59.12 -21.25 40.04
N GLU A 184 -58.58 -22.09 40.93
CA GLU A 184 -57.15 -22.15 41.24
C GLU A 184 -56.31 -22.57 40.04
N GLU A 185 -56.80 -23.50 39.20
CA GLU A 185 -56.16 -23.90 37.95
C GLU A 185 -56.14 -22.77 36.92
N LEU A 186 -57.27 -22.06 36.76
CA LEU A 186 -57.36 -20.91 35.85
C LEU A 186 -56.43 -19.77 36.27
N LEU A 187 -56.28 -19.53 37.58
CA LEU A 187 -55.36 -18.54 38.13
C LEU A 187 -53.90 -18.89 37.85
N ARG A 188 -53.53 -20.17 37.98
CA ARG A 188 -52.18 -20.67 37.65
C ARG A 188 -51.88 -20.52 36.16
N ASN A 189 -52.82 -20.89 35.29
CA ASN A 189 -52.68 -20.73 33.85
C ASN A 189 -52.53 -19.26 33.46
N TYR A 190 -53.30 -18.36 34.08
CA TYR A 190 -53.18 -16.92 33.85
C TYR A 190 -51.82 -16.37 34.32
N GLN A 191 -51.33 -16.80 35.49
CA GLN A 191 -50.01 -16.41 35.98
C GLN A 191 -48.89 -16.92 35.08
N GLN A 192 -48.98 -18.16 34.60
CA GLN A 192 -48.04 -18.75 33.65
C GLN A 192 -48.04 -17.98 32.32
N GLN A 193 -49.21 -17.64 31.79
CA GLN A 193 -49.31 -16.81 30.58
C GLN A 193 -48.71 -15.41 30.78
N GLN A 194 -48.87 -14.81 31.96
CA GLN A 194 -48.21 -13.54 32.28
C GLN A 194 -46.69 -13.66 32.35
N GLU A 195 -46.16 -14.79 32.81
CA GLU A 195 -44.71 -15.07 32.82
C GLU A 195 -44.17 -15.31 31.42
N GLU A 196 -44.86 -16.11 30.60
CA GLU A 196 -44.51 -16.34 29.20
C GLU A 196 -44.55 -15.04 28.39
N MET A 197 -45.57 -14.21 28.59
CA MET A 197 -45.68 -12.90 27.93
C MET A 197 -44.51 -11.98 28.34
N ARG A 198 -44.12 -11.98 29.62
CA ARG A 198 -42.95 -11.22 30.10
C ARG A 198 -41.65 -11.76 29.49
N HIS A 199 -41.50 -13.07 29.37
CA HIS A 199 -40.33 -13.68 28.73
C HIS A 199 -40.22 -13.28 27.25
N LEU A 200 -41.32 -13.41 26.50
CA LEU A 200 -41.39 -13.03 25.08
C LEU A 200 -41.09 -11.53 24.87
N GLN A 201 -41.57 -10.66 25.76
CA GLN A 201 -41.24 -9.23 25.72
C GLN A 201 -39.74 -8.99 25.93
N GLN A 202 -39.10 -9.71 26.85
CA GLN A 202 -37.65 -9.60 27.08
C GLN A 202 -36.84 -10.11 25.88
N GLU A 203 -37.26 -11.22 25.26
CA GLU A 203 -36.59 -11.75 24.06
C GLU A 203 -36.74 -10.82 22.84
N LEU A 204 -37.93 -10.24 22.65
CA LEU A 204 -38.18 -9.26 21.60
C LEU A 204 -37.27 -8.03 21.77
N GLU A 205 -37.14 -7.54 23.00
CA GLU A 205 -36.29 -6.40 23.34
C GLU A 205 -34.80 -6.71 23.10
N ARG A 206 -34.34 -7.92 23.46
CA ARG A 206 -32.97 -8.39 23.15
C ARG A 206 -32.71 -8.43 21.63
N THR A 207 -33.62 -9.02 20.87
CA THR A 207 -33.51 -9.15 19.40
C THR A 207 -33.49 -7.77 18.75
N ARG A 208 -34.33 -6.86 19.22
CA ARG A 208 -34.40 -5.49 18.71
C ARG A 208 -33.10 -4.70 18.95
N ARG A 209 -32.47 -4.86 20.12
CA ARG A 209 -31.14 -4.26 20.39
C ARG A 209 -30.07 -4.80 19.45
N GLN A 210 -30.09 -6.10 19.14
CA GLN A 210 -29.16 -6.70 18.17
C GLN A 210 -29.36 -6.14 16.77
N LEU A 211 -30.61 -5.97 16.31
CA LEU A 211 -30.92 -5.39 15.00
C LEU A 211 -30.46 -3.93 14.89
N VAL A 212 -30.63 -3.13 15.95
CA VAL A 212 -30.11 -1.75 15.98
C VAL A 212 -28.59 -1.72 15.89
N GLN A 213 -27.89 -2.61 16.60
CA GLN A 213 -26.43 -2.72 16.50
C GLN A 213 -25.97 -3.13 15.10
N GLN A 214 -26.65 -4.09 14.46
CA GLN A 214 -26.36 -4.48 13.09
C GLN A 214 -26.60 -3.33 12.10
N ALA A 215 -27.69 -2.58 12.27
CA ALA A 215 -28.00 -1.43 11.41
C ALA A 215 -26.97 -0.28 11.58
N LYS A 216 -26.47 -0.05 12.80
CA LYS A 216 -25.38 0.92 13.04
C LYS A 216 -24.09 0.51 12.33
N LYS A 217 -23.69 -0.77 12.45
CA LYS A 217 -22.54 -1.29 11.70
C LYS A 217 -22.70 -1.13 10.18
N LEU A 218 -23.88 -1.43 9.65
CA LEU A 218 -24.16 -1.24 8.21
C LEU A 218 -24.07 0.23 7.79
N LYS A 219 -24.49 1.18 8.65
CA LYS A 219 -24.32 2.62 8.41
C LYS A 219 -22.85 3.03 8.39
N GLU A 220 -22.06 2.53 9.34
CA GLU A 220 -20.60 2.73 9.37
C GLU A 220 -19.92 2.19 8.11
N TYR A 221 -20.28 0.97 7.67
CA TYR A 221 -19.80 0.43 6.40
C TYR A 221 -20.21 1.29 5.19
N GLY A 222 -21.45 1.84 5.20
CA GLY A 222 -21.91 2.75 4.15
C GLY A 222 -21.08 4.03 4.06
N ALA A 223 -20.73 4.63 5.21
CA ALA A 223 -19.86 5.80 5.27
C ALA A 223 -18.43 5.47 4.77
N LEU A 224 -17.87 4.35 5.25
CA LEU A 224 -16.54 3.88 4.84
C LEU A 224 -16.46 3.64 3.32
N VAL A 225 -17.50 3.06 2.72
CA VAL A 225 -17.57 2.85 1.27
C VAL A 225 -17.62 4.18 0.51
N SER A 226 -18.27 5.21 1.06
CA SER A 226 -18.29 6.55 0.47
C SER A 226 -16.91 7.20 0.52
N GLU A 227 -16.25 7.18 1.67
CA GLU A 227 -14.88 7.71 1.82
C GLU A 227 -13.89 6.99 0.91
N MET A 228 -13.97 5.66 0.83
CA MET A 228 -13.14 4.86 -0.08
C MET A 228 -13.37 5.25 -1.54
N LYS A 229 -14.63 5.53 -1.93
CA LYS A 229 -14.95 6.01 -3.28
C LYS A 229 -14.35 7.38 -3.57
N GLU A 230 -14.39 8.31 -2.62
CA GLU A 230 -13.78 9.64 -2.76
C GLU A 230 -12.26 9.57 -2.88
N LEU A 231 -11.61 8.80 -2.01
CA LEU A 231 -10.17 8.53 -2.08
C LEU A 231 -9.77 7.90 -3.42
N ARG A 232 -10.58 6.98 -3.93
CA ARG A 232 -10.38 6.36 -5.25
C ARG A 232 -10.48 7.38 -6.38
N ASP A 233 -11.49 8.24 -6.37
CA ASP A 233 -11.68 9.26 -7.40
C ASP A 233 -10.54 10.30 -7.33
N LEU A 234 -10.05 10.62 -6.13
CA LEU A 234 -8.86 11.42 -5.92
C LEU A 234 -7.60 10.72 -6.48
N ASN A 235 -7.38 9.43 -6.19
CA ASN A 235 -6.26 8.66 -6.75
C ASN A 235 -6.26 8.66 -8.27
N ARG A 236 -7.43 8.49 -8.90
CA ARG A 236 -7.56 8.56 -10.36
C ARG A 236 -7.14 9.93 -10.90
N ARG A 237 -7.61 11.01 -10.26
CA ARG A 237 -7.22 12.39 -10.65
C ARG A 237 -5.74 12.64 -10.42
N LEU A 238 -5.19 12.18 -9.30
CA LEU A 238 -3.77 12.29 -9.00
C LEU A 238 -2.94 11.59 -10.07
N GLN A 239 -3.36 10.44 -10.57
CA GLN A 239 -2.64 9.81 -11.67
C GLN A 239 -2.62 10.62 -12.96
N ASP A 240 -3.75 11.21 -13.35
CA ASP A 240 -3.80 12.06 -14.55
C ASP A 240 -2.85 13.26 -14.41
N VAL A 241 -2.70 13.78 -13.19
CA VAL A 241 -1.75 14.86 -12.85
C VAL A 241 -0.31 14.36 -12.78
N LEU A 242 -0.09 13.16 -12.24
CA LEU A 242 1.22 12.56 -12.04
C LEU A 242 1.79 12.00 -13.35
N LEU A 243 0.97 11.73 -14.37
CA LEU A 243 1.44 11.30 -15.67
C LEU A 243 2.13 12.46 -16.40
N LEU A 244 3.46 12.46 -16.35
CA LEU A 244 4.27 13.43 -17.07
C LEU A 244 4.50 12.96 -18.51
N ARG A 245 4.27 13.86 -19.45
CA ARG A 245 4.68 13.71 -20.85
C ARG A 245 5.82 14.68 -21.13
N LEU A 246 6.99 14.16 -21.48
CA LEU A 246 8.15 14.96 -21.86
C LEU A 246 8.56 14.62 -23.29
N GLY A 247 8.78 15.64 -24.11
CA GLY A 247 8.98 15.47 -25.55
C GLY A 247 7.66 15.23 -26.28
N SER A 248 7.48 15.92 -27.40
CA SER A 248 6.45 15.66 -28.44
C SER A 248 6.22 16.88 -29.34
N ASP A 249 6.50 18.10 -28.90
CA ASP A 249 6.03 19.29 -29.62
C ASP A 249 6.88 19.61 -30.87
N ASN A 250 8.05 18.97 -30.99
CA ASN A 250 9.02 19.19 -32.06
C ASN A 250 9.11 18.03 -33.07
N LEU A 251 8.29 16.98 -32.91
CA LEU A 251 8.29 15.87 -33.86
C LEU A 251 7.59 16.34 -35.15
N ARG A 252 8.27 16.15 -36.29
CA ARG A 252 7.73 16.54 -37.61
C ARG A 252 6.36 15.91 -37.81
N GLU A 253 5.43 16.67 -38.38
CA GLU A 253 4.09 16.19 -38.67
C GLU A 253 4.17 14.95 -39.59
N GLY A 254 3.67 13.81 -39.12
CA GLY A 254 3.76 12.52 -39.81
C GLY A 254 4.93 11.62 -39.39
N ALA A 255 5.84 12.05 -38.51
CA ALA A 255 6.89 11.19 -37.97
C ALA A 255 6.34 10.22 -36.91
N GLU A 256 6.87 8.99 -36.91
CA GLU A 256 6.62 8.00 -35.87
C GLU A 256 7.14 8.51 -34.52
N LYS A 257 6.34 8.33 -33.46
CA LYS A 257 6.66 8.75 -32.09
C LYS A 257 7.23 7.58 -31.31
N LYS A 258 8.53 7.63 -31.03
CA LYS A 258 9.21 6.64 -30.18
C LYS A 258 8.95 6.97 -28.72
N VAL A 259 8.31 6.05 -28.01
CA VAL A 259 7.86 6.22 -26.63
C VAL A 259 8.69 5.39 -25.68
N VAL A 260 9.11 6.03 -24.58
CA VAL A 260 9.69 5.39 -23.41
C VAL A 260 8.71 5.57 -22.25
N PHE A 261 8.16 4.47 -21.75
CA PHE A 261 7.24 4.46 -20.62
C PHE A 261 7.95 4.05 -19.34
N ILE A 262 7.80 4.86 -18.29
CA ILE A 262 8.47 4.65 -17.01
C ILE A 262 7.43 4.68 -15.90
N THR A 263 7.43 3.68 -15.03
CA THR A 263 6.60 3.63 -13.83
C THR A 263 7.46 3.53 -12.58
N GLY A 264 7.00 4.15 -11.49
CA GLY A 264 7.62 4.05 -10.18
C GLY A 264 6.58 3.81 -9.08
N ARG A 265 7.07 3.36 -7.92
CA ARG A 265 6.29 3.26 -6.67
C ARG A 265 4.97 2.47 -6.82
N VAL A 266 5.03 1.33 -7.52
CA VAL A 266 3.92 0.36 -7.48
C VAL A 266 3.82 -0.30 -6.10
N HIS A 267 4.96 -0.53 -5.45
CA HIS A 267 5.03 -0.82 -4.02
C HIS A 267 5.33 0.48 -3.24
N PRO A 268 4.52 0.85 -2.24
CA PRO A 268 4.66 2.15 -1.59
C PRO A 268 5.80 2.29 -0.57
N GLY A 269 6.47 1.20 -0.19
CA GLY A 269 7.63 1.24 0.70
C GLY A 269 8.95 1.49 -0.02
N GLU A 270 8.97 1.35 -1.34
CA GLU A 270 10.18 1.44 -2.16
C GLU A 270 10.51 2.89 -2.49
N THR A 271 10.89 3.67 -1.48
CA THR A 271 11.21 5.12 -1.64
C THR A 271 12.39 5.39 -2.57
N PRO A 272 13.42 4.52 -2.71
CA PRO A 272 14.46 4.71 -3.72
C PRO A 272 13.93 4.91 -5.13
N SER A 273 12.82 4.24 -5.48
CA SER A 273 12.14 4.37 -6.78
C SER A 273 11.76 5.82 -7.09
N SER A 274 11.30 6.57 -6.08
CA SER A 274 10.96 7.99 -6.23
C SER A 274 12.19 8.84 -6.59
N PHE A 275 13.32 8.63 -5.92
CA PHE A 275 14.53 9.41 -6.15
C PHE A 275 15.18 9.08 -7.50
N VAL A 276 15.19 7.80 -7.91
CA VAL A 276 15.62 7.42 -9.26
C VAL A 276 14.71 8.08 -10.30
N CYS A 277 13.39 8.03 -10.12
CA CYS A 277 12.44 8.68 -11.00
C CYS A 277 12.62 10.20 -11.04
N GLN A 278 12.88 10.84 -9.90
CA GLN A 278 13.16 12.26 -9.80
C GLN A 278 14.41 12.63 -10.61
N GLY A 279 15.50 11.86 -10.46
CA GLY A 279 16.72 12.07 -11.24
C GLY A 279 16.51 11.95 -12.75
N ILE A 280 15.67 11.02 -13.20
CA ILE A 280 15.27 10.89 -14.61
C ILE A 280 14.56 12.17 -15.07
N ILE A 281 13.54 12.62 -14.32
CA ILE A 281 12.74 13.80 -14.65
C ILE A 281 13.62 15.06 -14.68
N ASP A 282 14.42 15.30 -13.64
CA ASP A 282 15.28 16.48 -13.51
C ASP A 282 16.27 16.58 -14.65
N PHE A 283 16.90 15.46 -15.03
CA PHE A 283 17.75 15.45 -16.21
C PHE A 283 16.97 15.74 -17.48
N LEU A 284 15.83 15.08 -17.69
CA LEU A 284 15.00 15.24 -18.87
C LEU A 284 14.38 16.62 -19.01
N ILE A 285 14.20 17.42 -17.95
CA ILE A 285 13.74 18.82 -18.05
C ILE A 285 14.89 19.83 -18.09
N SER A 286 16.10 19.42 -17.74
CA SER A 286 17.27 20.30 -17.71
C SER A 286 17.64 20.86 -19.10
N GLN A 287 18.50 21.88 -19.08
CA GLN A 287 19.11 22.46 -20.27
C GLN A 287 20.30 21.66 -20.81
N HIS A 288 20.55 20.48 -20.25
CA HIS A 288 21.64 19.63 -20.71
C HIS A 288 21.47 19.29 -22.20
N PRO A 289 22.51 19.40 -23.05
CA PRO A 289 22.36 19.18 -24.48
C PRO A 289 21.82 17.79 -24.85
N ILE A 290 22.25 16.75 -24.13
CA ILE A 290 21.71 15.39 -24.28
C ILE A 290 20.21 15.36 -23.99
N ALA A 291 19.75 16.00 -22.91
CA ALA A 291 18.34 16.01 -22.55
C ALA A 291 17.49 16.71 -23.62
N ARG A 292 17.98 17.81 -24.20
CA ARG A 292 17.33 18.50 -25.33
C ARG A 292 17.15 17.57 -26.52
N VAL A 293 18.23 16.90 -26.93
CA VAL A 293 18.21 15.93 -28.02
C VAL A 293 17.22 14.79 -27.76
N LEU A 294 17.19 14.25 -26.53
CA LEU A 294 16.24 13.20 -26.16
C LEU A 294 14.80 13.69 -26.28
N ARG A 295 14.49 14.90 -25.80
CA ARG A 295 13.15 15.51 -25.92
C ARG A 295 12.72 15.81 -27.36
N GLU A 296 13.68 15.99 -28.27
CA GLU A 296 13.42 16.25 -29.70
C GLU A 296 13.06 14.97 -30.47
N HIS A 297 13.51 13.80 -30.02
CA HIS A 297 13.38 12.54 -30.76
C HIS A 297 12.54 11.47 -30.05
N LEU A 298 12.39 11.57 -28.74
CA LEU A 298 11.66 10.61 -27.91
C LEU A 298 10.53 11.29 -27.15
N VAL A 299 9.49 10.51 -26.88
CA VAL A 299 8.39 10.89 -26.00
C VAL A 299 8.50 10.05 -24.73
N PHE A 300 8.79 10.68 -23.61
CA PHE A 300 8.78 10.03 -22.30
C PHE A 300 7.39 10.15 -21.68
N LYS A 301 6.86 9.02 -21.21
CA LYS A 301 5.64 8.90 -20.43
C LYS A 301 6.01 8.37 -19.06
N ILE A 302 5.89 9.20 -18.03
CA ILE A 302 6.39 8.87 -16.70
C ILE A 302 5.21 8.91 -15.73
N ALA A 303 4.92 7.78 -15.09
CA ALA A 303 4.04 7.69 -13.93
C ALA A 303 4.93 7.50 -12.68
N PRO A 304 5.33 8.60 -12.00
CA PRO A 304 6.29 8.56 -10.90
C PRO A 304 5.75 7.80 -9.69
N MET A 305 4.43 7.70 -9.57
CA MET A 305 3.77 7.00 -8.48
C MET A 305 2.52 6.25 -8.91
N LEU A 306 2.63 4.92 -8.99
CA LEU A 306 1.49 4.05 -9.27
C LEU A 306 0.59 3.81 -8.07
N ASN A 307 1.10 3.85 -6.84
CA ASN A 307 0.32 3.49 -5.64
C ASN A 307 0.20 4.66 -4.63
N PRO A 308 -0.38 5.81 -5.01
CA PRO A 308 -0.41 7.01 -4.18
C PRO A 308 -1.15 6.83 -2.84
N ASP A 309 -2.19 6.01 -2.80
CA ASP A 309 -2.91 5.68 -1.58
C ASP A 309 -2.08 4.84 -0.62
N GLY A 310 -1.42 3.80 -1.13
CA GLY A 310 -0.50 3.02 -0.30
C GLY A 310 0.63 3.88 0.26
N VAL A 311 1.11 4.88 -0.51
CA VAL A 311 2.14 5.81 -0.06
C VAL A 311 1.63 6.70 1.05
N TYR A 312 0.47 7.33 0.86
CA TYR A 312 -0.16 8.20 1.85
C TYR A 312 -0.38 7.49 3.20
N LEU A 313 -0.73 6.20 3.17
CA LEU A 313 -0.96 5.39 4.36
C LEU A 313 0.32 4.84 5.01
N GLY A 314 1.49 4.98 4.38
CA GLY A 314 2.73 4.38 4.85
C GLY A 314 2.79 2.85 4.68
N ASN A 315 2.05 2.28 3.72
CA ASN A 315 2.13 0.86 3.42
C ASN A 315 3.48 0.51 2.79
N TYR A 316 3.97 -0.71 3.03
CA TYR A 316 5.20 -1.16 2.36
C TYR A 316 4.94 -1.72 0.95
N ARG A 317 3.91 -2.55 0.78
CA ARG A 317 3.72 -3.33 -0.45
C ARG A 317 2.38 -3.10 -1.16
N CYS A 318 1.33 -2.79 -0.42
CA CYS A 318 -0.03 -2.86 -0.91
C CYS A 318 -0.74 -1.50 -1.01
N SER A 319 -1.77 -1.43 -1.85
CA SER A 319 -2.71 -0.30 -1.89
C SER A 319 -3.57 -0.18 -0.62
N LEU A 320 -4.43 0.84 -0.55
CA LEU A 320 -5.41 1.03 0.54
C LEU A 320 -6.26 -0.23 0.78
N MET A 321 -6.56 -1.00 -0.27
CA MET A 321 -7.38 -2.22 -0.17
C MET A 321 -6.57 -3.49 0.14
N GLY A 322 -5.25 -3.36 0.37
CA GLY A 322 -4.39 -4.51 0.68
C GLY A 322 -3.92 -5.30 -0.54
N PHE A 323 -4.12 -4.80 -1.77
CA PHE A 323 -3.67 -5.47 -3.00
C PHE A 323 -2.23 -5.11 -3.36
N ASP A 324 -1.43 -6.12 -3.71
CA ASP A 324 -0.14 -5.94 -4.38
C ASP A 324 -0.40 -5.67 -5.87
N LEU A 325 -0.36 -4.39 -6.26
CA LEU A 325 -0.67 -3.96 -7.62
C LEU A 325 0.22 -4.66 -8.67
N ASN A 326 1.47 -5.01 -8.33
CA ASN A 326 2.37 -5.71 -9.25
C ASN A 326 2.08 -7.22 -9.33
N ARG A 327 0.88 -7.67 -8.95
CA ARG A 327 0.32 -9.01 -9.24
C ARG A 327 -0.95 -8.96 -10.08
N HIS A 328 -1.46 -7.77 -10.40
CA HIS A 328 -2.77 -7.58 -11.03
C HIS A 328 -2.71 -7.03 -12.46
N TRP A 329 -1.55 -7.10 -13.14
CA TRP A 329 -1.43 -6.61 -14.53
C TRP A 329 -2.28 -7.40 -15.54
N LEU A 330 -2.54 -8.69 -15.28
CA LEU A 330 -3.35 -9.54 -16.16
C LEU A 330 -4.77 -9.00 -16.30
N ASP A 331 -5.44 -8.72 -15.18
CA ASP A 331 -6.82 -8.22 -15.15
C ASP A 331 -7.02 -7.19 -14.02
N PRO A 332 -6.56 -5.94 -14.21
CA PRO A 332 -6.74 -4.90 -13.21
C PRO A 332 -8.19 -4.41 -13.23
N SER A 333 -8.91 -4.65 -12.14
CA SER A 333 -10.24 -4.07 -11.93
C SER A 333 -10.16 -2.53 -11.93
N PRO A 334 -10.99 -1.81 -12.72
CA PRO A 334 -11.06 -0.34 -12.67
C PRO A 334 -11.58 0.20 -11.33
N TRP A 335 -12.23 -0.64 -10.53
CA TRP A 335 -12.72 -0.29 -9.19
C TRP A 335 -11.64 -0.45 -8.10
N ALA A 336 -11.07 -1.67 -7.97
CA ALA A 336 -10.03 -1.98 -6.97
C ALA A 336 -8.62 -1.49 -7.32
N HIS A 337 -8.28 -1.44 -8.61
CA HIS A 337 -6.95 -1.06 -9.12
C HIS A 337 -7.09 0.05 -10.18
N PRO A 338 -7.79 1.17 -9.87
CA PRO A 338 -8.06 2.23 -10.85
C PRO A 338 -6.77 2.74 -11.48
N THR A 339 -5.75 2.73 -10.64
CA THR A 339 -4.41 3.23 -10.86
C THR A 339 -3.69 2.43 -11.96
N LEU A 340 -3.61 1.12 -11.75
CA LEU A 340 -3.02 0.16 -12.65
C LEU A 340 -3.84 0.02 -13.93
N HIS A 341 -5.16 0.05 -13.81
CA HIS A 341 -6.09 -0.02 -14.93
C HIS A 341 -5.87 1.16 -15.89
N GLY A 342 -5.81 2.40 -15.40
CA GLY A 342 -5.58 3.59 -16.22
C GLY A 342 -4.27 3.53 -16.99
N VAL A 343 -3.16 3.20 -16.32
CA VAL A 343 -1.85 3.05 -16.97
C VAL A 343 -1.85 1.92 -18.01
N LYS A 344 -2.44 0.77 -17.70
CA LYS A 344 -2.56 -0.33 -18.66
C LYS A 344 -3.36 0.09 -19.90
N GLN A 345 -4.49 0.78 -19.73
CA GLN A 345 -5.28 1.28 -20.86
C GLN A 345 -4.48 2.26 -21.72
N LEU A 346 -3.75 3.18 -21.11
CA LEU A 346 -2.90 4.13 -21.84
C LEU A 346 -1.80 3.42 -22.64
N ILE A 347 -1.12 2.43 -22.05
CA ILE A 347 -0.11 1.62 -22.72
C ILE A 347 -0.71 0.90 -23.93
N ILE A 348 -1.87 0.26 -23.76
CA ILE A 348 -2.57 -0.43 -24.86
C ILE A 348 -3.02 0.55 -25.95
N GLN A 349 -3.51 1.73 -25.58
CA GLN A 349 -3.89 2.77 -26.53
C GLN A 349 -2.70 3.23 -27.38
N MET A 350 -1.53 3.44 -26.76
CA MET A 350 -0.31 3.81 -27.48
C MET A 350 0.22 2.69 -28.36
N TYR A 351 0.18 1.45 -27.87
CA TYR A 351 0.59 0.28 -28.65
C TYR A 351 -0.26 0.07 -29.92
N ASN A 352 -1.56 0.39 -29.84
CA ASN A 352 -2.47 0.27 -30.97
C ASN A 352 -2.47 1.50 -31.91
N ASP A 353 -1.78 2.59 -31.56
CA ASP A 353 -1.68 3.77 -32.41
C ASP A 353 -0.56 3.56 -33.44
N PRO A 354 -0.86 3.48 -34.75
CA PRO A 354 0.16 3.22 -35.78
C PRO A 354 1.19 4.35 -35.93
N LYS A 355 0.96 5.52 -35.30
CA LYS A 355 1.94 6.63 -35.28
C LYS A 355 2.86 6.57 -34.07
N THR A 356 2.69 5.59 -33.19
CA THR A 356 3.39 5.50 -31.92
C THR A 356 4.10 4.15 -31.82
N SER A 357 5.41 4.18 -31.57
CA SER A 357 6.23 3.00 -31.31
C SER A 357 6.64 2.98 -29.84
N LEU A 358 6.09 2.04 -29.06
CA LEU A 358 6.39 1.89 -27.63
C LEU A 358 7.64 1.02 -27.43
N GLU A 359 8.82 1.60 -27.52
CA GLU A 359 10.07 0.82 -27.51
C GLU A 359 10.48 0.35 -26.10
N PHE A 360 10.13 1.11 -25.05
CA PHE A 360 10.55 0.78 -23.68
C PHE A 360 9.39 0.87 -22.68
N TYR A 361 9.36 -0.10 -21.77
CA TYR A 361 8.64 -0.04 -20.50
C TYR A 361 9.63 -0.36 -19.37
N ILE A 362 9.81 0.57 -18.42
CA ILE A 362 10.70 0.40 -17.27
C ILE A 362 9.91 0.63 -15.99
N ASP A 363 9.83 -0.39 -15.14
CA ASP A 363 9.20 -0.33 -13.82
C ASP A 363 10.28 -0.25 -12.74
N ILE A 364 10.35 0.85 -11.99
CA ILE A 364 11.39 1.13 -11.00
C ILE A 364 10.95 0.63 -9.62
N HIS A 365 11.74 -0.26 -9.03
CA HIS A 365 11.55 -0.92 -7.73
C HIS A 365 12.76 -0.71 -6.82
N ALA A 366 12.66 -1.15 -5.58
CA ALA A 366 13.79 -1.24 -4.67
C ALA A 366 13.94 -2.64 -4.07
N HIS A 367 15.20 -3.06 -3.87
CA HIS A 367 15.56 -4.40 -3.45
C HIS A 367 16.21 -4.41 -2.06
N SER A 368 15.71 -5.25 -1.16
CA SER A 368 16.14 -5.27 0.25
C SER A 368 17.33 -6.17 0.55
N THR A 369 17.79 -7.01 -0.38
CA THR A 369 18.88 -7.94 -0.08
C THR A 369 20.10 -7.79 -0.96
N MET A 370 19.94 -7.19 -2.14
CA MET A 370 21.03 -7.04 -3.11
C MET A 370 21.54 -5.61 -3.06
N THR A 371 22.82 -5.44 -3.31
CA THR A 371 23.47 -4.14 -3.49
C THR A 371 23.32 -3.68 -4.94
N ASN A 372 23.66 -2.41 -5.21
CA ASN A 372 23.68 -1.80 -6.55
C ASN A 372 22.28 -1.66 -7.18
N GLY A 373 22.23 -0.96 -8.32
CA GLY A 373 21.13 -1.03 -9.28
C GLY A 373 21.31 -2.20 -10.25
N PHE A 374 20.25 -2.88 -10.63
CA PHE A 374 20.29 -3.97 -11.62
C PHE A 374 18.93 -4.13 -12.30
N MET A 375 18.88 -4.86 -13.42
CA MET A 375 17.64 -5.05 -14.16
C MET A 375 17.18 -6.51 -14.22
N TYR A 376 15.87 -6.66 -14.24
CA TYR A 376 15.19 -7.89 -14.61
C TYR A 376 14.55 -7.69 -15.99
N GLY A 377 14.86 -8.55 -16.96
CA GLY A 377 14.24 -8.57 -18.28
C GLY A 377 13.55 -9.91 -18.59
N ASN A 378 13.06 -10.09 -19.80
CA ASN A 378 12.34 -11.31 -20.21
C ASN A 378 13.23 -12.25 -21.01
N ILE A 379 13.01 -13.56 -20.90
CA ILE A 379 13.55 -14.52 -21.87
C ILE A 379 12.62 -14.57 -23.08
N PHE A 380 13.19 -14.46 -24.27
CA PHE A 380 12.52 -14.63 -25.56
C PHE A 380 13.09 -15.84 -26.29
N GLU A 381 12.27 -16.51 -27.10
CA GLU A 381 12.72 -17.62 -27.96
C GLU A 381 13.55 -17.10 -29.14
N ASP A 382 13.26 -15.88 -29.60
CA ASP A 382 14.04 -15.16 -30.60
C ASP A 382 15.35 -14.63 -29.98
N GLU A 383 16.46 -15.23 -30.40
CA GLU A 383 17.81 -14.87 -29.95
C GLU A 383 18.18 -13.43 -30.34
N GLU A 384 17.73 -12.94 -31.49
CA GLU A 384 18.02 -11.58 -31.93
C GLU A 384 17.31 -10.56 -31.03
N ARG A 385 16.03 -10.82 -30.68
CA ARG A 385 15.30 -10.00 -29.69
C ARG A 385 15.98 -10.02 -28.33
N PHE A 386 16.47 -11.17 -27.88
CA PHE A 386 17.22 -11.27 -26.62
C PHE A 386 18.50 -10.43 -26.65
N GLN A 387 19.29 -10.53 -27.74
CA GLN A 387 20.51 -9.73 -27.91
C GLN A 387 20.22 -8.24 -27.89
N ARG A 388 19.17 -7.78 -28.59
CA ARG A 388 18.75 -6.36 -28.60
C ARG A 388 18.31 -5.87 -27.21
N GLN A 389 17.61 -6.72 -26.44
CA GLN A 389 17.24 -6.41 -25.06
C GLN A 389 18.48 -6.26 -24.15
N ALA A 390 19.51 -7.09 -24.32
CA ALA A 390 20.71 -7.04 -23.49
C ALA A 390 21.55 -5.77 -23.68
N VAL A 391 21.37 -5.04 -24.78
CA VAL A 391 22.15 -3.82 -25.09
C VAL A 391 21.93 -2.73 -24.05
N PHE A 392 20.67 -2.43 -23.66
CA PHE A 392 20.39 -1.30 -22.78
C PHE A 392 21.02 -1.48 -21.37
N PRO A 393 20.85 -2.62 -20.66
CA PRO A 393 21.52 -2.83 -19.38
C PRO A 393 23.05 -2.81 -19.48
N LYS A 394 23.62 -3.30 -20.60
CA LYS A 394 25.06 -3.26 -20.83
C LYS A 394 25.59 -1.83 -20.96
N LEU A 395 24.88 -0.97 -21.72
CA LEU A 395 25.21 0.46 -21.81
C LEU A 395 25.02 1.17 -20.47
N LEU A 396 23.98 0.83 -19.72
CA LEU A 396 23.75 1.42 -18.39
C LEU A 396 24.89 1.09 -17.43
N CYS A 397 25.42 -0.13 -17.45
CA CYS A 397 26.59 -0.51 -16.66
C CYS A 397 27.84 0.30 -16.99
N GLN A 398 27.98 0.78 -18.23
CA GLN A 398 29.09 1.66 -18.63
C GLN A 398 28.86 3.10 -18.16
N ASN A 399 27.60 3.53 -18.08
CA ASN A 399 27.21 4.89 -17.74
C ASN A 399 26.97 5.11 -16.24
N ALA A 400 26.75 4.04 -15.47
CA ALA A 400 26.45 4.08 -14.04
C ALA A 400 27.36 3.11 -13.28
N GLU A 401 28.28 3.66 -12.48
CA GLU A 401 29.22 2.90 -11.65
C GLU A 401 28.53 2.08 -10.55
N ASP A 402 27.33 2.50 -10.15
CA ASP A 402 26.50 1.87 -9.15
C ASP A 402 25.53 0.84 -9.74
N PHE A 403 25.57 0.62 -11.06
CA PHE A 403 24.78 -0.40 -11.75
C PHE A 403 25.57 -1.69 -11.98
N SER A 404 24.96 -2.84 -11.66
CA SER A 404 25.54 -4.17 -11.78
C SER A 404 24.93 -4.94 -12.96
N TYR A 405 25.69 -5.08 -14.04
CA TYR A 405 25.31 -5.96 -15.15
C TYR A 405 25.37 -7.44 -14.75
N SER A 406 26.28 -7.84 -13.86
CA SER A 406 26.37 -9.22 -13.37
C SER A 406 25.15 -9.65 -12.56
N SER A 407 24.49 -8.72 -11.86
CA SER A 407 23.24 -8.94 -11.14
C SER A 407 22.00 -8.82 -12.03
N THR A 408 22.15 -8.29 -13.25
CA THR A 408 21.07 -8.18 -14.22
C THR A 408 20.73 -9.57 -14.75
N SER A 409 19.44 -9.93 -14.71
CA SER A 409 19.00 -11.27 -15.12
C SER A 409 17.75 -11.24 -15.99
N PHE A 410 17.65 -12.26 -16.84
CA PHE A 410 16.53 -12.45 -17.75
C PHE A 410 15.86 -13.77 -17.37
N ASN A 411 14.55 -13.76 -17.12
CA ASN A 411 13.84 -14.96 -16.66
C ASN A 411 12.44 -15.11 -17.25
N ARG A 412 11.86 -16.30 -17.04
CA ARG A 412 10.50 -16.67 -17.46
C ARG A 412 9.63 -17.14 -16.29
N ASP A 413 9.88 -16.61 -15.09
CA ASP A 413 9.27 -17.09 -13.85
C ASP A 413 7.74 -16.99 -13.88
N ALA A 414 7.08 -18.14 -13.67
CA ALA A 414 5.62 -18.24 -13.69
C ALA A 414 4.97 -17.41 -12.56
N VAL A 415 5.59 -17.38 -11.37
CA VAL A 415 5.11 -16.60 -10.21
C VAL A 415 5.11 -15.10 -10.50
N LYS A 416 5.94 -14.65 -11.45
CA LYS A 416 6.04 -13.24 -11.85
C LYS A 416 5.11 -12.91 -13.02
N ALA A 417 4.33 -13.84 -13.56
CA ALA A 417 3.48 -13.59 -14.74
C ALA A 417 2.50 -12.40 -14.57
N GLY A 418 2.08 -12.12 -13.34
CA GLY A 418 1.21 -10.98 -13.00
C GLY A 418 1.91 -9.63 -12.83
N THR A 419 3.24 -9.55 -13.03
CA THR A 419 4.00 -8.28 -12.93
C THR A 419 3.98 -7.52 -14.25
N GLY A 420 4.25 -6.21 -14.19
CA GLY A 420 4.20 -5.33 -15.37
C GLY A 420 5.15 -5.76 -16.47
N ARG A 421 6.43 -5.97 -16.11
CA ARG A 421 7.47 -6.48 -17.01
C ARG A 421 7.04 -7.77 -17.75
N ARG A 422 6.45 -8.73 -17.03
CA ARG A 422 6.12 -10.05 -17.57
C ARG A 422 4.85 -10.01 -18.44
N PHE A 423 3.82 -9.34 -17.96
CA PHE A 423 2.57 -9.19 -18.69
C PHE A 423 2.76 -8.39 -19.98
N LEU A 424 3.40 -7.22 -19.89
CA LEU A 424 3.63 -6.36 -21.06
C LEU A 424 4.63 -6.97 -22.03
N GLY A 425 5.66 -7.68 -21.55
CA GLY A 425 6.61 -8.37 -22.43
C GLY A 425 6.00 -9.50 -23.26
N GLY A 426 4.86 -10.06 -22.83
CA GLY A 426 4.08 -11.03 -23.60
C GLY A 426 2.97 -10.39 -24.46
N LEU A 427 2.51 -9.19 -24.10
CA LEU A 427 1.47 -8.47 -24.83
C LEU A 427 2.03 -7.64 -25.99
N LEU A 428 3.15 -6.95 -25.75
CA LEU A 428 3.79 -6.04 -26.70
C LEU A 428 4.65 -6.83 -27.69
N ASP A 429 4.88 -6.21 -28.85
CA ASP A 429 5.59 -6.82 -29.96
C ASP A 429 7.11 -6.95 -29.71
N HIS A 430 7.82 -7.44 -30.73
CA HIS A 430 9.25 -7.69 -30.67
C HIS A 430 10.13 -6.43 -30.64
N THR A 431 9.54 -5.24 -30.85
CA THR A 431 10.23 -3.95 -30.79
C THR A 431 10.18 -3.32 -29.39
N SER A 432 9.29 -3.83 -28.53
CA SER A 432 9.07 -3.35 -27.17
C SER A 432 9.89 -4.15 -26.14
N TYR A 433 10.73 -3.46 -25.36
CA TYR A 433 11.51 -4.05 -24.28
C TYR A 433 10.99 -3.64 -22.90
N CYS A 434 10.69 -4.63 -22.07
CA CYS A 434 10.12 -4.43 -20.74
C CYS A 434 11.14 -4.83 -19.66
N TYR A 435 11.45 -3.91 -18.75
CA TYR A 435 12.38 -4.12 -17.64
C TYR A 435 11.74 -3.80 -16.30
N THR A 436 12.19 -4.50 -15.27
CA THR A 436 12.10 -4.02 -13.89
C THR A 436 13.49 -3.54 -13.49
N LEU A 437 13.63 -2.27 -13.15
CA LEU A 437 14.85 -1.69 -12.59
C LEU A 437 14.77 -1.79 -11.07
N GLU A 438 15.63 -2.59 -10.48
CA GLU A 438 15.77 -2.69 -9.03
C GLU A 438 16.94 -1.82 -8.58
N VAL A 439 16.79 -1.17 -7.42
CA VAL A 439 17.90 -0.49 -6.75
C VAL A 439 17.94 -0.88 -5.27
N SER A 440 19.13 -1.14 -4.73
CA SER A 440 19.29 -1.47 -3.32
C SER A 440 18.66 -0.42 -2.40
N PHE A 441 18.05 -0.85 -1.29
CA PHE A 441 17.69 0.07 -0.19
C PHE A 441 18.90 0.60 0.59
N TYR A 442 20.03 -0.11 0.52
CA TYR A 442 21.14 0.07 1.46
C TYR A 442 22.36 0.69 0.79
N SER A 443 22.97 -0.02 -0.16
CA SER A 443 24.29 0.33 -0.65
C SER A 443 24.56 -0.17 -2.06
N TYR A 444 25.60 0.39 -2.67
CA TYR A 444 26.19 -0.10 -3.90
C TYR A 444 27.69 -0.34 -3.72
N ILE A 445 28.22 -1.24 -4.53
CA ILE A 445 29.65 -1.55 -4.58
C ILE A 445 30.19 -0.99 -5.90
N LEU A 446 31.26 -0.19 -5.83
CA LEU A 446 31.91 0.31 -7.04
C LEU A 446 32.68 -0.80 -7.75
N GLY A 447 32.69 -0.75 -9.08
CA GLY A 447 33.46 -1.69 -9.89
C GLY A 447 34.94 -1.71 -9.49
N GLY A 448 35.42 -2.86 -9.02
CA GLY A 448 36.81 -3.06 -8.60
C GLY A 448 37.09 -2.81 -7.11
N THR A 449 36.07 -2.45 -6.32
CA THR A 449 36.18 -2.38 -4.85
C THR A 449 35.30 -3.44 -4.18
N THR A 450 35.54 -3.70 -2.90
CA THR A 450 34.66 -4.50 -2.03
C THR A 450 33.87 -3.64 -1.05
N ASP A 451 34.14 -2.34 -1.04
CA ASP A 451 33.57 -1.42 -0.07
C ASP A 451 32.14 -1.03 -0.48
N ALA A 452 31.20 -1.26 0.43
CA ALA A 452 29.82 -0.88 0.26
C ALA A 452 29.65 0.60 0.58
N VAL A 453 29.22 1.38 -0.40
CA VAL A 453 28.88 2.80 -0.25
C VAL A 453 27.37 2.92 -0.01
N PRO A 454 26.92 3.51 1.12
CA PRO A 454 25.51 3.72 1.35
C PRO A 454 24.88 4.60 0.28
N TYR A 455 23.68 4.24 -0.17
CA TYR A 455 22.94 5.10 -1.08
C TYR A 455 22.45 6.35 -0.35
N THR A 456 22.75 7.50 -0.93
CA THR A 456 22.12 8.78 -0.60
C THR A 456 21.00 9.08 -1.59
N GLU A 457 20.12 10.03 -1.26
CA GLU A 457 19.10 10.51 -2.19
C GLU A 457 19.73 10.98 -3.52
N GLU A 458 20.85 11.70 -3.43
CA GLU A 458 21.59 12.17 -4.61
C GLU A 458 22.22 11.03 -5.41
N ALA A 459 22.66 9.94 -4.77
CA ALA A 459 23.14 8.76 -5.48
C ALA A 459 22.01 8.05 -6.24
N TYR A 460 20.81 7.93 -5.66
CA TYR A 460 19.64 7.43 -6.38
C TYR A 460 19.27 8.33 -7.56
N MET A 461 19.26 9.65 -7.36
CA MET A 461 19.01 10.62 -8.44
C MET A 461 20.08 10.51 -9.53
N LYS A 462 21.36 10.32 -9.17
CA LYS A 462 22.48 10.11 -10.11
C LYS A 462 22.23 8.88 -10.98
N LEU A 463 21.81 7.76 -10.40
CA LEU A 463 21.42 6.56 -11.16
C LEU A 463 20.30 6.90 -12.16
N GLY A 464 19.27 7.63 -11.72
CA GLY A 464 18.19 8.11 -12.59
C GLY A 464 18.69 8.94 -13.78
N ARG A 465 19.60 9.89 -13.54
CA ARG A 465 20.21 10.70 -14.61
C ARG A 465 21.00 9.83 -15.59
N ASN A 466 21.70 8.81 -15.10
CA ASN A 466 22.46 7.87 -15.93
C ASN A 466 21.55 6.96 -16.75
N VAL A 467 20.40 6.52 -16.20
CA VAL A 467 19.36 5.81 -16.97
C VAL A 467 18.88 6.68 -18.14
N ALA A 468 18.55 7.95 -17.87
CA ALA A 468 18.07 8.86 -18.92
C ALA A 468 19.14 9.13 -20.00
N ARG A 469 20.40 9.32 -19.61
CA ARG A 469 21.53 9.49 -20.54
C ARG A 469 21.75 8.26 -21.43
N THR A 470 21.57 7.06 -20.87
CA THR A 470 21.80 5.79 -21.58
C THR A 470 20.93 5.64 -22.83
N PHE A 471 19.74 6.24 -22.85
CA PHE A 471 18.91 6.25 -24.07
C PHE A 471 19.65 6.89 -25.25
N LEU A 472 20.41 7.96 -25.06
CA LEU A 472 21.15 8.58 -26.15
C LEU A 472 22.13 7.60 -26.81
N ASP A 473 22.86 6.84 -25.98
CA ASP A 473 23.83 5.87 -26.48
C ASP A 473 23.12 4.68 -27.15
N TYR A 474 22.00 4.22 -26.58
CA TYR A 474 21.17 3.16 -27.17
C TYR A 474 20.70 3.53 -28.59
N TYR A 475 20.11 4.71 -28.76
CA TYR A 475 19.61 5.16 -30.07
C TYR A 475 20.73 5.56 -31.05
N ARG A 476 21.96 5.84 -30.57
CA ARG A 476 23.13 6.08 -31.43
C ARG A 476 23.76 4.80 -31.95
N LEU A 477 23.88 3.77 -31.10
CA LEU A 477 24.62 2.54 -31.38
C LEU A 477 23.78 1.48 -32.09
N ASN A 478 22.46 1.63 -32.15
CA ASN A 478 21.57 0.65 -32.78
C ASN A 478 21.15 1.11 -34.19
N PRO A 479 21.92 0.77 -35.26
CA PRO A 479 21.59 1.17 -36.63
C PRO A 479 20.30 0.54 -37.20
N MET A 480 19.69 -0.40 -36.48
CA MET A 480 18.37 -0.99 -36.78
C MET A 480 17.20 -0.10 -36.35
N VAL A 481 17.45 0.92 -35.52
CA VAL A 481 16.47 1.95 -35.17
C VAL A 481 16.74 3.10 -36.12
N GLU A 482 15.88 3.30 -37.12
CA GLU A 482 16.02 4.25 -38.25
C GLU A 482 16.92 5.45 -37.95
N LYS A 483 17.85 5.76 -38.89
CA LYS A 483 18.83 6.86 -38.87
C LYS A 483 18.26 8.19 -38.34
N VAL A 484 18.16 8.31 -37.02
CA VAL A 484 18.11 9.59 -36.36
C VAL A 484 19.57 10.00 -36.25
N ALA A 485 20.05 10.76 -37.23
CA ALA A 485 21.36 11.39 -37.14
C ALA A 485 21.32 12.42 -36.01
N ILE A 486 21.49 11.96 -34.77
CA ILE A 486 21.50 12.79 -33.58
C ILE A 486 22.79 13.63 -33.61
N PRO A 487 22.72 14.96 -33.84
CA PRO A 487 23.92 15.79 -33.93
C PRO A 487 24.64 15.85 -32.57
N MET A 488 25.98 15.80 -32.60
CA MET A 488 26.79 16.04 -31.41
C MET A 488 26.61 17.49 -30.93
N PRO A 489 26.35 17.72 -29.63
CA PRO A 489 26.55 19.03 -29.04
C PRO A 489 28.02 19.43 -29.21
N ARG A 490 28.29 20.49 -29.96
CA ARG A 490 29.63 21.08 -30.00
C ARG A 490 29.87 21.75 -28.65
N LEU A 491 30.64 21.11 -27.77
CA LEU A 491 31.30 21.83 -26.68
C LEU A 491 32.21 22.86 -27.33
N ARG A 492 32.04 24.13 -26.96
CA ARG A 492 32.91 25.21 -27.46
C ARG A 492 34.35 24.84 -27.09
N PRO A 493 35.33 24.94 -28.00
CA PRO A 493 36.72 24.91 -27.62
C PRO A 493 36.96 26.05 -26.63
N ASP A 494 37.62 25.74 -25.52
CA ASP A 494 38.01 26.73 -24.52
C ASP A 494 38.75 27.88 -25.21
N ALA A 495 38.26 29.11 -25.00
CA ALA A 495 38.99 30.30 -25.38
C ALA A 495 40.29 30.33 -24.57
N GLU A 496 41.40 30.64 -25.23
CA GLU A 496 42.72 30.77 -24.58
C GLU A 496 42.64 31.73 -23.38
N PRO A 497 43.31 31.41 -22.25
CA PRO A 497 43.26 32.28 -21.09
C PRO A 497 44.16 33.49 -21.30
N GLU A 498 43.57 34.68 -21.35
CA GLU A 498 44.30 35.93 -21.13
C GLU A 498 44.89 35.92 -19.71
N ALA A 499 46.20 36.16 -19.64
CA ALA A 499 46.95 36.21 -18.40
C ALA A 499 46.60 37.46 -17.59
N SER A 500 46.08 37.28 -16.36
CA SER A 500 46.51 38.00 -15.14
C SER A 500 45.58 37.73 -13.95
N GLY A 501 46.18 37.53 -12.76
CA GLY A 501 45.54 37.89 -11.49
C GLY A 501 45.08 36.76 -10.56
N GLU A 502 46.01 36.33 -9.70
CA GLU A 502 45.83 35.83 -8.32
C GLU A 502 45.11 34.49 -8.03
N MET A 503 45.86 33.64 -7.33
CA MET A 503 45.56 32.26 -6.95
C MET A 503 45.06 32.19 -5.50
N ARG A 504 43.88 31.58 -5.27
CA ARG A 504 43.50 30.93 -3.99
C ARG A 504 42.71 29.64 -4.28
N PRO A 505 42.89 28.57 -3.48
CA PRO A 505 42.51 27.22 -3.88
C PRO A 505 41.06 26.88 -3.50
N ALA A 506 40.33 26.27 -4.42
CA ALA A 506 39.11 25.51 -4.13
C ALA A 506 39.24 24.14 -4.80
N GLY A 507 39.01 23.09 -4.01
CA GLY A 507 39.33 21.71 -4.35
C GLY A 507 38.54 21.15 -5.53
N ASP A 508 39.28 20.44 -6.38
CA ASP A 508 38.83 19.65 -7.52
C ASP A 508 37.94 18.46 -7.11
N THR A 509 36.87 18.24 -7.88
CA THR A 509 36.37 16.95 -8.40
C THR A 509 35.09 17.25 -9.21
N ALA A 510 34.81 16.79 -10.42
CA ALA A 510 35.55 16.00 -11.38
C ALA A 510 34.95 16.28 -12.78
N ASN A 511 35.75 16.84 -13.69
CA ASN A 511 35.54 16.77 -15.13
C ASN A 511 35.96 15.38 -15.59
N LEU A 512 35.05 14.41 -15.63
CA LEU A 512 35.35 13.09 -16.19
C LEU A 512 35.18 13.13 -17.72
N ALA A 513 36.32 13.05 -18.42
CA ALA A 513 36.40 13.03 -19.87
C ALA A 513 35.57 11.89 -20.47
N TYR A 514 34.70 12.25 -21.43
CA TYR A 514 33.89 11.34 -22.23
C TYR A 514 34.81 10.45 -23.09
N ARG A 515 35.04 9.19 -22.69
CA ARG A 515 35.72 8.20 -23.53
C ARG A 515 34.78 7.78 -24.67
N ARG A 516 35.24 7.97 -25.91
CA ARG A 516 34.57 7.45 -27.12
C ARG A 516 34.60 5.92 -27.11
N CYS A 517 33.46 5.27 -27.23
CA CYS A 517 33.35 3.82 -27.48
C CYS A 517 33.23 3.60 -28.99
N SER A 518 33.98 2.65 -29.54
CA SER A 518 33.90 2.26 -30.95
C SER A 518 33.00 1.03 -31.11
N ALA A 519 32.37 0.86 -32.28
CA ALA A 519 31.55 -0.32 -32.58
C ALA A 519 32.33 -1.66 -32.49
N ALA A 520 33.67 -1.62 -32.46
CA ALA A 520 34.52 -2.80 -32.37
C ALA A 520 34.60 -3.36 -30.94
N ASP A 521 34.37 -2.55 -29.91
CA ASP A 521 34.52 -2.96 -28.50
C ASP A 521 33.37 -3.85 -27.99
N LEU A 522 32.29 -3.99 -28.78
CA LEU A 522 31.09 -4.76 -28.43
C LEU A 522 31.03 -6.17 -29.04
N ILE A 523 31.96 -6.53 -29.95
CA ILE A 523 31.89 -7.77 -30.74
C ILE A 523 32.72 -8.94 -30.14
N TYR A 524 33.58 -8.71 -29.15
CA TYR A 524 34.40 -9.80 -28.57
C TYR A 524 34.34 -9.87 -27.04
N THR A 525 33.38 -10.63 -26.51
CA THR A 525 33.55 -11.41 -25.27
C THR A 525 32.41 -12.43 -25.10
N THR A 526 32.50 -13.52 -25.86
CA THR A 526 31.88 -14.81 -25.54
C THR A 526 32.98 -15.71 -24.99
N VAL A 527 33.00 -15.92 -23.67
CA VAL A 527 33.17 -17.22 -22.98
C VAL A 527 32.44 -17.11 -21.64
#